data_AF-A0A812XS06-F1
#
_entry.id   AF-A0A812XS06-F1
#
_cell.length_a   1.000
_cell.length_b   1.000
_cell.length_c   1.000
_cell.angle_alpha   90.00
_cell.angle_beta   90.00
_cell.angle_gamma   90.00
#
_symmetry.space_group_name_H-M   'P 1'
#
loop_
_entity.id
_entity.type
_entity.pdbx_description
1 polymer ?
#
loop_
_entity_poly.entity_id
_entity_poly.type
_entity_poly.pdbx_seq_one_letter_code
_entity_poly.pdbx_strand_id
1 'polypeptide(L)'
;MGPSARETQEHESKMNAAEAEKVVHIVESVLDAGCTAEDLGIVTPYMAQVRLLRTSWRNRCKERGAKWNASRISRALEIASVDNFQGREKELIVFSAVRNNSAGRVGFLADWRRLNVMLTRARRGLVVVGHGQTLQKDPYWSKWLRWCADHRVIVDKQAWHDIVRAAKRTAANQHAKSLIHRLFEFEQVQGCRARKGHLHMLSR
;
A
#
# COMPACT_ATOMS: atom_id res chain seq x y z
N MET A 1 3.82 3.77 18.86
CA MET A 1 4.50 3.68 17.55
C MET A 1 5.84 3.01 17.77
N GLY A 2 6.07 1.83 17.18
CA GLY A 2 7.40 1.20 17.23
C GLY A 2 8.33 1.84 16.20
N PRO A 3 9.66 1.83 16.41
CA PRO A 3 10.61 2.30 15.41
C PRO A 3 10.42 1.52 14.11
N SER A 4 10.46 2.22 12.98
CA SER A 4 10.43 1.56 11.66
C SER A 4 11.67 0.68 11.53
N ALA A 5 11.48 -0.65 11.50
CA ALA A 5 12.59 -1.58 11.41
C ALA A 5 13.39 -1.35 10.12
N ARG A 6 14.73 -1.47 10.22
CA ARG A 6 15.62 -1.37 9.06
C ARG A 6 15.35 -2.51 8.08
N GLU A 7 15.65 -2.25 6.81
CA GLU A 7 15.68 -3.31 5.79
C GLU A 7 16.72 -4.38 6.16
N THR A 8 16.44 -5.63 5.82
CA THR A 8 17.39 -6.75 5.88
C THR A 8 17.67 -7.27 4.48
N GLN A 9 18.77 -8.00 4.33
CA GLN A 9 19.23 -8.57 3.07
C GLN A 9 19.10 -10.09 3.09
N GLU A 10 18.53 -10.63 2.01
CA GLU A 10 18.46 -12.08 1.74
C GLU A 10 19.10 -12.31 0.37
N HIS A 11 20.31 -12.86 0.36
CA HIS A 11 21.17 -12.92 -0.83
C HIS A 11 21.33 -11.53 -1.49
N GLU A 12 20.96 -11.38 -2.76
CA GLU A 12 21.02 -10.11 -3.49
C GLU A 12 19.73 -9.27 -3.37
N SER A 13 18.72 -9.74 -2.64
CA SER A 13 17.42 -9.08 -2.48
C SER A 13 17.24 -8.47 -1.08
N LYS A 14 16.23 -7.63 -0.91
CA LYS A 14 15.95 -6.91 0.34
C LYS A 14 14.52 -7.14 0.81
N MET A 15 14.32 -7.11 2.11
CA MET A 15 13.00 -7.20 2.73
C MET A 15 12.90 -6.30 3.96
N ASN A 16 11.68 -6.02 4.38
CA ASN A 16 11.37 -5.27 5.59
C ASN A 16 10.12 -5.86 6.24
N ALA A 17 10.33 -6.55 7.36
CA ALA A 17 9.25 -7.22 8.09
C ALA A 17 8.25 -6.25 8.72
N ALA A 18 8.73 -5.14 9.28
CA ALA A 18 7.84 -4.12 9.84
C ALA A 18 6.97 -3.47 8.75
N GLU A 19 7.52 -3.29 7.55
CA GLU A 19 6.76 -2.81 6.40
C GLU A 19 5.76 -3.86 5.90
N ALA A 20 6.16 -5.14 5.84
CA ALA A 20 5.28 -6.23 5.45
C ALA A 20 4.06 -6.35 6.38
N GLU A 21 4.25 -6.21 7.69
CA GLU A 21 3.15 -6.17 8.67
C GLU A 21 2.18 -4.99 8.42
N LYS A 22 2.71 -3.80 8.12
CA LYS A 22 1.88 -2.63 7.77
C LYS A 22 1.07 -2.89 6.50
N VAL A 23 1.68 -3.49 5.48
CA VAL A 23 1.02 -3.83 4.21
C VAL A 23 -0.11 -4.84 4.43
N VAL A 24 0.15 -5.92 5.19
CA VAL A 24 -0.86 -6.92 5.52
C VAL A 24 -2.03 -6.30 6.28
N HIS A 25 -1.75 -5.41 7.24
CA HIS A 25 -2.77 -4.68 7.99
C HIS A 25 -3.63 -3.76 7.10
N ILE A 26 -3.03 -3.06 6.14
CA ILE A 26 -3.74 -2.23 5.17
C ILE A 26 -4.70 -3.09 4.34
N VAL A 27 -4.20 -4.18 3.75
CA VAL A 27 -5.02 -5.09 2.94
C VAL A 27 -6.15 -5.70 3.76
N GLU A 28 -5.87 -6.13 4.98
CA GLU A 28 -6.90 -6.66 5.87
C GLU A 28 -7.99 -5.63 6.17
N SER A 29 -7.61 -4.38 6.45
CA SER A 29 -8.57 -3.34 6.80
C SER A 29 -9.56 -3.03 5.67
N VAL A 30 -9.12 -3.07 4.40
CA VAL A 30 -10.00 -2.81 3.25
C VAL A 30 -10.89 -4.01 2.94
N LEU A 31 -10.40 -5.24 3.12
CA LEU A 31 -11.21 -6.45 3.00
C LEU A 31 -12.29 -6.49 4.09
N ASP A 32 -11.96 -6.14 5.32
CA ASP A 32 -12.93 -6.05 6.43
C ASP A 32 -13.96 -4.92 6.25
N ALA A 33 -13.63 -3.94 5.42
CA ALA A 33 -14.57 -2.90 5.04
C ALA A 33 -15.50 -3.32 3.88
N GLY A 34 -15.16 -4.38 3.13
CA GLY A 34 -16.00 -4.96 2.08
C GLY A 34 -15.38 -4.97 0.69
N CYS A 35 -14.09 -4.65 0.54
CA CYS A 35 -13.38 -4.87 -0.74
C CYS A 35 -13.20 -6.36 -1.02
N THR A 36 -13.05 -6.73 -2.29
CA THR A 36 -12.69 -8.10 -2.69
C THR A 36 -11.17 -8.23 -2.82
N ALA A 37 -10.64 -9.44 -2.63
CA ALA A 37 -9.21 -9.70 -2.80
C ALA A 37 -8.79 -9.61 -4.27
N GLU A 38 -9.72 -9.92 -5.17
CA GLU A 38 -9.56 -9.84 -6.63
C GLU A 38 -9.31 -8.39 -7.12
N ASP A 39 -9.88 -7.39 -6.43
CA ASP A 39 -9.70 -5.96 -6.70
C ASP A 39 -8.33 -5.42 -6.24
N LEU A 40 -7.58 -6.20 -5.47
CA LEU A 40 -6.37 -5.77 -4.76
C LEU A 40 -5.11 -6.37 -5.39
N GLY A 41 -4.02 -5.60 -5.33
CA GLY A 41 -2.67 -6.09 -5.64
C GLY A 41 -1.64 -5.52 -4.67
N ILE A 42 -0.68 -6.35 -4.25
CA ILE A 42 0.51 -5.91 -3.54
C ILE A 42 1.69 -5.96 -4.50
N VAL A 43 2.38 -4.83 -4.65
CA VAL A 43 3.55 -4.70 -5.53
C VAL A 43 4.76 -4.25 -4.71
N THR A 44 5.93 -4.80 -5.00
CA THR A 44 7.18 -4.43 -4.32
C THR A 44 8.39 -4.61 -5.26
N PRO A 45 9.50 -3.87 -5.13
CA PRO A 45 10.62 -4.01 -6.05
C PRO A 45 11.50 -5.23 -5.76
N TYR A 46 11.37 -5.88 -4.59
CA TYR A 46 12.29 -6.92 -4.13
C TYR A 46 11.63 -8.28 -3.97
N MET A 47 12.24 -9.32 -4.55
CA MET A 47 11.74 -10.70 -4.46
C MET A 47 11.73 -11.27 -3.04
N ALA A 48 12.69 -10.90 -2.18
CA ALA A 48 12.65 -11.28 -0.77
C ALA A 48 11.40 -10.71 -0.09
N GLN A 49 11.04 -9.45 -0.36
CA GLN A 49 9.79 -8.86 0.13
C GLN A 49 8.55 -9.56 -0.43
N VAL A 50 8.55 -9.97 -1.71
CA VAL A 50 7.43 -10.77 -2.29
C VAL A 50 7.24 -12.07 -1.51
N ARG A 51 8.31 -12.82 -1.23
CA ARG A 51 8.26 -14.08 -0.47
C ARG A 51 7.76 -13.85 0.96
N LEU A 52 8.27 -12.81 1.61
CA LEU A 52 7.87 -12.43 2.96
C LEU A 52 6.37 -12.08 3.01
N LEU A 53 5.90 -11.19 2.14
CA LEU A 53 4.51 -10.78 2.05
C LEU A 53 3.56 -11.96 1.78
N ARG A 54 3.93 -12.87 0.87
CA ARG A 54 3.15 -14.09 0.60
C ARG A 54 3.02 -14.98 1.85
N THR A 55 4.09 -15.07 2.64
CA THR A 55 4.09 -15.86 3.87
C THR A 55 3.29 -15.19 4.97
N SER A 56 3.52 -13.90 5.23
CA SER A 56 2.75 -13.11 6.20
C SER A 56 1.26 -13.11 5.84
N TRP A 57 0.91 -12.95 4.56
CA TRP A 57 -0.48 -12.97 4.11
C TRP A 57 -1.16 -14.33 4.32
N ARG A 58 -0.47 -15.42 3.99
CA ARG A 58 -0.99 -16.78 4.21
C ARG A 58 -1.21 -17.05 5.70
N ASN A 59 -0.30 -16.61 6.57
CA ASN A 59 -0.44 -16.76 8.01
C ASN A 59 -1.62 -15.93 8.54
N ARG A 60 -1.74 -14.66 8.13
CA ARG A 60 -2.90 -13.83 8.49
C ARG A 60 -4.22 -14.44 8.02
N CYS A 61 -4.28 -14.99 6.80
CA CYS A 61 -5.46 -15.71 6.33
C CYS A 61 -5.83 -16.91 7.24
N LYS A 62 -4.84 -17.68 7.72
CA LYS A 62 -5.05 -18.78 8.67
C LYS A 62 -5.58 -18.30 10.01
N GLU A 63 -5.00 -17.22 10.55
CA GLU A 63 -5.43 -16.60 11.81
C GLU A 63 -6.89 -16.13 11.77
N ARG A 64 -7.33 -15.59 10.62
CA ARG A 64 -8.71 -15.12 10.41
C ARG A 64 -9.72 -16.26 10.22
N GLY A 65 -9.26 -17.47 9.91
CA GLY A 65 -10.07 -18.68 9.89
C GLY A 65 -11.27 -18.63 8.93
N ALA A 66 -12.36 -19.27 9.35
CA ALA A 66 -13.56 -19.46 8.51
C ALA A 66 -14.23 -18.15 8.06
N LYS A 67 -14.06 -17.05 8.81
CA LYS A 67 -14.66 -15.73 8.53
C LYS A 67 -14.36 -15.22 7.12
N TRP A 68 -13.23 -15.62 6.55
CA TRP A 68 -12.72 -15.07 5.30
C TRP A 68 -12.72 -16.05 4.13
N ASN A 69 -13.15 -17.31 4.30
CA ASN A 69 -12.83 -18.37 3.34
C ASN A 69 -11.34 -18.28 2.95
N ALA A 70 -10.48 -18.50 3.95
CA ALA A 70 -9.05 -18.22 3.89
C ALA A 70 -8.35 -18.76 2.62
N SER A 71 -8.75 -19.94 2.13
CA SER A 71 -8.21 -20.53 0.89
C SER A 71 -8.50 -19.68 -0.35
N ARG A 72 -9.72 -19.15 -0.49
CA ARG A 72 -10.09 -18.31 -1.63
C ARG A 72 -9.39 -16.95 -1.56
N ILE A 73 -9.48 -16.26 -0.43
CA ILE A 73 -8.86 -14.94 -0.26
C ILE A 73 -7.34 -15.00 -0.40
N SER A 74 -6.69 -16.04 0.15
CA SER A 74 -5.24 -16.21 0.04
C SER A 74 -4.77 -16.41 -1.41
N ARG A 75 -5.59 -16.97 -2.31
CA ARG A 75 -5.25 -17.17 -3.72
C ARG A 75 -5.65 -16.00 -4.61
N ALA A 76 -6.69 -15.27 -4.24
CA ALA A 76 -7.24 -14.16 -5.02
C ALA A 76 -6.36 -12.90 -4.96
N LEU A 77 -5.70 -12.65 -3.82
CA LEU A 77 -4.81 -11.50 -3.68
C LEU A 77 -3.52 -11.70 -4.47
N GLU A 78 -3.25 -10.80 -5.41
CA GLU A 78 -2.04 -10.85 -6.21
C GLU A 78 -0.88 -10.17 -5.47
N ILE A 79 0.24 -10.87 -5.32
CA ILE A 79 1.47 -10.35 -4.71
C ILE A 79 2.63 -10.63 -5.67
N ALA A 80 3.23 -9.58 -6.24
CA ALA A 80 4.31 -9.73 -7.20
C ALA A 80 5.35 -8.61 -7.11
N SER A 81 6.46 -8.80 -7.83
CA SER A 81 7.41 -7.73 -8.05
C SER A 81 6.91 -6.72 -9.08
N VAL A 82 7.52 -5.54 -9.15
CA VAL A 82 7.24 -4.56 -10.21
C VAL A 82 7.37 -5.18 -11.61
N ASP A 83 8.45 -5.91 -11.85
CA ASP A 83 8.72 -6.52 -13.17
C ASP A 83 7.70 -7.64 -13.50
N ASN A 84 7.28 -8.43 -12.51
CA ASN A 84 6.34 -9.53 -12.71
C ASN A 84 4.87 -9.11 -12.73
N PHE A 85 4.58 -7.83 -12.45
CA PHE A 85 3.23 -7.27 -12.47
C PHE A 85 2.90 -6.53 -13.78
N GLN A 86 3.77 -6.62 -14.80
CA GLN A 86 3.59 -5.94 -16.07
C GLN A 86 2.33 -6.41 -16.81
N GLY A 87 1.57 -5.45 -17.36
CA GLY A 87 0.35 -5.71 -18.12
C GLY A 87 -0.89 -6.07 -17.28
N ARG A 88 -0.79 -5.97 -15.95
CA ARG A 88 -1.90 -6.26 -15.02
C ARG A 88 -2.30 -5.01 -14.28
N GLU A 89 -3.59 -4.85 -14.02
CA GLU A 89 -4.15 -3.72 -13.29
C GLU A 89 -5.07 -4.20 -12.17
N LYS A 90 -5.13 -3.40 -11.10
CA LYS A 90 -6.03 -3.63 -9.96
C LYS A 90 -6.72 -2.34 -9.58
N GLU A 91 -7.85 -2.46 -8.91
CA GLU A 91 -8.58 -1.29 -8.45
C GLU A 91 -7.82 -0.56 -7.35
N LEU A 92 -7.17 -1.31 -6.46
CA LEU A 92 -6.28 -0.78 -5.45
C LEU A 92 -4.94 -1.54 -5.43
N ILE A 93 -3.85 -0.79 -5.58
CA ILE A 93 -2.48 -1.28 -5.38
C ILE A 93 -1.95 -0.83 -4.02
N VAL A 94 -1.37 -1.76 -3.26
CA VAL A 94 -0.55 -1.46 -2.08
C VAL A 94 0.91 -1.70 -2.44
N PHE A 95 1.71 -0.64 -2.48
CA PHE A 95 3.11 -0.70 -2.84
C PHE A 95 4.02 -0.70 -1.60
N SER A 96 4.91 -1.67 -1.50
CA SER A 96 5.94 -1.77 -0.45
C SER A 96 7.29 -1.34 -1.02
N ALA A 97 7.81 -0.19 -0.58
CA ALA A 97 9.08 0.36 -1.01
C ALA A 97 10.30 -0.36 -0.41
N VAL A 98 10.15 -0.98 0.77
CA VAL A 98 11.15 -1.78 1.51
C VAL A 98 12.28 -0.95 2.12
N ARG A 99 12.77 0.06 1.40
CA ARG A 99 14.02 0.72 1.72
C ARG A 99 13.93 1.57 2.98
N ASN A 100 14.75 1.23 3.95
CA ASN A 100 14.95 1.93 5.21
C ASN A 100 16.42 1.78 5.64
N ASN A 101 17.23 2.78 5.30
CA ASN A 101 18.65 2.84 5.62
C ASN A 101 19.11 4.29 5.84
N SER A 102 20.12 4.47 6.71
CA SER A 102 20.69 5.78 7.05
C SER A 102 21.41 6.47 5.89
N ALA A 103 21.89 5.69 4.93
CA ALA A 103 22.59 6.20 3.75
C ALA A 103 21.66 6.83 2.70
N GLY A 104 20.33 6.75 2.87
CA GLY A 104 19.39 7.32 1.90
C GLY A 104 19.37 6.60 0.55
N ARG A 105 19.87 5.37 0.49
CA ARG A 105 19.98 4.63 -0.78
C ARG A 105 18.63 3.99 -1.10
N VAL A 106 18.03 4.37 -2.23
CA VAL A 106 16.76 3.79 -2.70
C VAL A 106 16.95 2.59 -3.64
N GLY A 107 18.14 2.45 -4.25
CA GLY A 107 18.49 1.29 -5.08
C GLY A 107 17.55 1.12 -6.27
N PHE A 108 16.90 -0.04 -6.38
CA PHE A 108 15.97 -0.37 -7.48
C PHE A 108 14.88 0.68 -7.70
N LEU A 109 14.48 1.38 -6.62
CA LEU A 109 13.48 2.44 -6.66
C LEU A 109 13.93 3.72 -7.38
N ALA A 110 15.21 3.86 -7.73
CA ALA A 110 15.74 5.01 -8.46
C ALA A 110 15.36 4.97 -9.96
N ASP A 111 14.93 3.82 -10.48
CA ASP A 111 14.50 3.70 -11.86
C ASP A 111 13.07 4.24 -12.03
N TRP A 112 12.99 5.47 -12.56
CA TRP A 112 11.72 6.16 -12.79
C TRP A 112 10.79 5.40 -13.76
N ARG A 113 11.33 4.60 -14.69
CA ARG A 113 10.50 3.84 -15.64
C ARG A 113 9.69 2.78 -14.90
N ARG A 114 10.34 2.09 -13.97
CA ARG A 114 9.72 1.08 -13.10
C ARG A 114 8.74 1.72 -12.12
N LEU A 115 9.06 2.92 -11.62
CA LEU A 115 8.13 3.71 -10.81
C LEU A 115 6.85 4.02 -11.60
N ASN A 116 6.97 4.54 -12.83
CA ASN A 116 5.80 4.87 -13.66
C ASN A 116 4.96 3.63 -13.99
N VAL A 117 5.60 2.49 -14.28
CA VAL A 117 4.88 1.24 -14.48
C VAL A 117 4.03 0.93 -13.26
N MET A 118 4.59 0.99 -12.06
CA MET A 118 3.88 0.71 -10.81
C MET A 118 2.78 1.73 -10.49
N LEU A 119 3.05 3.03 -10.62
CA LEU A 119 2.07 4.10 -10.38
C LEU A 119 0.84 3.98 -11.28
N THR A 120 1.02 3.47 -12.50
CA THR A 120 -0.06 3.34 -13.50
C THR A 120 -0.86 2.05 -13.42
N ARG A 121 -0.52 1.11 -12.51
CA ARG A 121 -1.29 -0.15 -12.34
C ARG A 121 -2.53 -0.01 -11.47
N ALA A 122 -2.61 1.07 -10.69
CA ALA A 122 -3.76 1.36 -9.85
C ALA A 122 -4.83 2.08 -10.66
N ARG A 123 -6.02 1.46 -10.80
CA ARG A 123 -7.15 2.08 -11.52
C ARG A 123 -7.89 3.13 -10.67
N ARG A 124 -7.99 2.91 -9.36
CA ARG A 124 -8.70 3.82 -8.44
C ARG A 124 -7.86 4.31 -7.28
N GLY A 125 -6.91 3.52 -6.79
CA GLY A 125 -6.13 3.91 -5.62
C GLY A 125 -4.77 3.26 -5.51
N LEU A 126 -3.81 4.02 -5.00
CA LEU A 126 -2.46 3.56 -4.73
C LEU A 126 -2.08 3.94 -3.31
N VAL A 127 -1.89 2.94 -2.45
CA VAL A 127 -1.33 3.13 -1.12
C VAL A 127 0.15 2.75 -1.17
N VAL A 128 1.03 3.62 -0.70
CA VAL A 128 2.46 3.30 -0.59
C VAL A 128 2.78 2.99 0.87
N VAL A 129 3.80 2.19 1.11
CA VAL A 129 4.38 1.99 2.43
C VAL A 129 5.88 2.05 2.24
N GLY A 130 6.55 2.87 3.03
CA GLY A 130 7.99 3.08 2.91
C GLY A 130 8.50 4.09 3.93
N HIS A 131 9.83 4.18 4.04
CA HIS A 131 10.49 5.09 4.98
C HIS A 131 10.77 6.45 4.33
N GLY A 132 10.04 7.48 4.76
CA GLY A 132 10.10 8.82 4.18
C GLY A 132 11.51 9.41 4.13
N GLN A 133 12.31 9.26 5.20
CA GLN A 133 13.66 9.84 5.24
C GLN A 133 14.64 9.17 4.27
N THR A 134 14.45 7.89 3.95
CA THR A 134 15.25 7.20 2.94
C THR A 134 14.80 7.60 1.55
N LEU A 135 13.49 7.61 1.30
CA LEU A 135 12.91 7.92 -0.01
C LEU A 135 13.15 9.38 -0.41
N GLN A 136 13.07 10.35 0.50
CA GLN A 136 13.27 11.77 0.20
C GLN A 136 14.67 12.13 -0.32
N LYS A 137 15.64 11.22 -0.18
CA LYS A 137 17.01 11.39 -0.68
C LYS A 137 17.12 11.13 -2.18
N ASP A 138 16.15 10.44 -2.77
CA ASP A 138 16.03 10.31 -4.22
C ASP A 138 15.26 11.50 -4.82
N PRO A 139 15.71 12.09 -5.94
CA PRO A 139 15.05 13.26 -6.53
C PRO A 139 13.60 13.05 -6.97
N TYR A 140 13.24 11.87 -7.48
CA TYR A 140 11.88 11.58 -7.95
C TYR A 140 10.95 11.34 -6.77
N TRP A 141 11.38 10.51 -5.83
CA TRP A 141 10.63 10.28 -4.59
C TRP A 141 10.48 11.56 -3.78
N SER A 142 11.52 12.40 -3.67
CA SER A 142 11.43 13.69 -2.98
C SER A 142 10.34 14.60 -3.54
N LYS A 143 10.19 14.67 -4.87
CA LYS A 143 9.13 15.45 -5.53
C LYS A 143 7.76 14.86 -5.25
N TRP A 144 7.62 13.54 -5.34
CA TRP A 144 6.36 12.86 -5.08
C TRP A 144 5.94 12.94 -3.60
N LEU A 145 6.88 12.83 -2.66
CA LEU A 145 6.65 13.02 -1.23
C LEU A 145 6.19 14.45 -0.90
N ARG A 146 6.79 15.45 -1.56
CA ARG A 146 6.35 16.86 -1.45
C ARG A 146 4.91 17.02 -1.93
N TRP A 147 4.60 16.48 -3.12
CA TRP A 147 3.22 16.47 -3.62
C TRP A 147 2.26 15.81 -2.63
N CYS A 148 2.63 14.67 -2.04
CA CYS A 148 1.81 13.99 -1.03
C CYS A 148 1.59 14.84 0.23
N ALA A 149 2.61 15.57 0.68
CA ALA A 149 2.52 16.48 1.82
C ALA A 149 1.60 17.67 1.53
N ASP A 150 1.74 18.29 0.35
CA ASP A 150 0.92 19.43 -0.07
C ASP A 150 -0.57 19.06 -0.17
N HIS A 151 -0.87 17.82 -0.55
CA HIS A 151 -2.23 17.29 -0.64
C HIS A 151 -2.73 16.63 0.66
N ARG A 152 -1.91 16.64 1.73
CA ARG A 152 -2.24 16.04 3.04
C ARG A 152 -2.63 14.56 2.98
N VAL A 153 -2.02 13.81 2.06
CA VAL A 153 -2.31 12.37 1.88
C VAL A 153 -1.32 11.45 2.61
N ILE A 154 -0.31 12.03 3.28
CA ILE A 154 0.58 11.29 4.18
C ILE A 154 -0.14 11.01 5.49
N VAL A 155 -0.49 9.74 5.72
CA VAL A 155 -1.27 9.31 6.87
C VAL A 155 -0.53 8.29 7.73
N ASP A 156 -0.79 8.32 9.04
CA ASP A 156 -0.35 7.29 9.97
C ASP A 156 -1.37 6.14 10.09
N LYS A 157 -1.08 5.17 10.97
CA LYS A 157 -1.95 4.01 11.19
C LYS A 157 -3.35 4.41 11.67
N GLN A 158 -3.45 5.42 12.54
CA GLN A 158 -4.73 5.82 13.12
C GLN A 158 -5.59 6.54 12.07
N ALA A 159 -5.01 7.51 11.37
CA ALA A 159 -5.67 8.21 10.28
C ALA A 159 -6.14 7.23 9.18
N TRP A 160 -5.34 6.23 8.83
CA TRP A 160 -5.76 5.16 7.90
C TRP A 160 -7.01 4.42 8.38
N HIS A 161 -7.04 4.00 9.65
CA HIS A 161 -8.22 3.35 10.21
C HIS A 161 -9.47 4.22 10.14
N ASP A 162 -9.33 5.52 10.41
CA ASP A 162 -10.44 6.46 10.38
C ASP A 162 -10.97 6.66 8.95
N ILE A 163 -10.08 6.74 7.96
CA ILE A 163 -10.44 6.80 6.53
C ILE A 163 -11.24 5.55 6.12
N VAL A 164 -10.75 4.35 6.45
CA VAL A 164 -11.43 3.10 6.10
C VAL A 164 -12.81 3.02 6.76
N ARG A 165 -12.93 3.40 8.04
CA ARG A 165 -14.22 3.44 8.75
C ARG A 165 -15.19 4.45 8.15
N ALA A 166 -14.71 5.63 7.75
CA ALA A 166 -15.53 6.66 7.13
C ALA A 166 -16.02 6.20 5.73
N ALA A 167 -15.14 5.58 4.94
CA ALA A 167 -15.48 5.02 3.64
C ALA A 167 -16.55 3.93 3.75
N LYS A 168 -16.40 3.01 4.72
CA LYS A 168 -17.38 1.94 5.00
C LYS A 168 -18.76 2.50 5.37
N ARG A 169 -18.82 3.49 6.29
CA ARG A 169 -20.07 4.13 6.70
C ARG A 169 -20.77 4.80 5.51
N THR A 170 -20.01 5.49 4.67
CA THR A 170 -20.56 6.18 3.51
C THR A 170 -21.04 5.20 2.43
N ALA A 171 -20.35 4.06 2.25
CA ALA A 171 -20.76 2.99 1.34
C ALA A 171 -22.10 2.34 1.73
N ALA A 172 -22.38 2.22 3.04
CA ALA A 172 -23.62 1.65 3.55
C ALA A 172 -24.86 2.54 3.30
N ASN A 173 -24.67 3.86 3.18
CA ASN A 173 -25.76 4.84 3.19
C ASN A 173 -26.17 5.35 1.78
N GLN A 174 -25.56 4.88 0.69
CA GLN A 174 -25.81 5.39 -0.67
C GLN A 174 -25.65 4.33 -1.77
N HIS A 175 -26.62 4.24 -2.68
CA HIS A 175 -26.48 3.57 -3.99
C HIS A 175 -25.58 4.40 -4.92
N ALA A 176 -24.41 3.87 -5.32
CA ALA A 176 -23.79 4.05 -6.66
C ALA A 176 -22.24 3.97 -6.71
N LYS A 177 -21.49 3.99 -5.59
CA LYS A 177 -20.01 3.99 -5.64
C LYS A 177 -19.37 2.90 -4.77
N SER A 178 -18.43 2.16 -5.36
CA SER A 178 -17.68 1.10 -4.68
C SER A 178 -16.87 1.64 -3.50
N LEU A 179 -16.60 0.81 -2.49
CA LEU A 179 -15.82 1.21 -1.30
C LEU A 179 -14.44 1.78 -1.68
N ILE A 180 -13.78 1.17 -2.68
CA ILE A 180 -12.49 1.66 -3.19
C ILE A 180 -12.63 3.09 -3.69
N HIS A 181 -13.67 3.38 -4.48
CA HIS A 181 -13.92 4.73 -4.94
C HIS A 181 -14.00 5.73 -3.77
N ARG A 182 -14.67 5.35 -2.67
CA ARG A 182 -14.82 6.21 -1.48
C ARG A 182 -13.54 6.36 -0.67
N LEU A 183 -12.68 5.34 -0.60
CA LEU A 183 -11.36 5.45 0.04
C LEU A 183 -10.51 6.56 -0.57
N PHE A 184 -10.69 6.83 -1.87
CA PHE A 184 -9.89 7.79 -2.65
C PHE A 184 -10.68 9.03 -3.10
N GLU A 185 -11.91 9.20 -2.60
CA GLU A 185 -12.78 10.37 -2.86
C GLU A 185 -12.97 11.31 -1.65
N PHE A 186 -12.26 11.09 -0.53
CA PHE A 186 -12.39 11.96 0.64
C PHE A 186 -11.80 13.35 0.39
N GLU A 187 -12.58 14.22 -0.23
CA GLU A 187 -12.73 15.61 0.21
C GLU A 187 -13.65 15.60 1.44
N GLN A 188 -13.34 16.40 2.48
CA GLN A 188 -14.25 16.72 3.60
C GLN A 188 -14.39 15.71 4.75
N VAL A 189 -13.30 15.33 5.42
CA VAL A 189 -13.35 15.14 6.89
C VAL A 189 -12.18 15.93 7.47
N GLN A 190 -12.50 16.98 8.23
CA GLN A 190 -11.56 17.92 8.90
C GLN A 190 -10.83 18.92 7.97
N GLY A 191 -11.56 19.79 7.27
CA GLY A 191 -11.01 21.07 6.76
C GLY A 191 -9.89 20.98 5.71
N CYS A 192 -9.72 19.83 5.05
CA CYS A 192 -8.74 19.62 3.98
C CYS A 192 -9.45 19.49 2.64
N ARG A 193 -9.20 20.41 1.71
CA ARG A 193 -9.55 20.26 0.29
C ARG A 193 -8.41 19.52 -0.41
N ALA A 194 -8.66 18.30 -0.88
CA ALA A 194 -7.77 17.59 -1.80
C ALA A 194 -8.61 17.04 -2.96
N ARG A 195 -8.40 17.59 -4.16
CA ARG A 195 -9.12 17.16 -5.37
C ARG A 195 -8.69 15.74 -5.79
N LYS A 196 -9.63 15.06 -6.44
CA LYS A 196 -9.57 13.71 -7.06
C LYS A 196 -8.17 13.15 -7.34
N GLY A 197 -7.94 11.92 -6.85
CA GLY A 197 -6.96 10.99 -7.39
C GLY A 197 -5.77 10.70 -6.47
N HIS A 198 -5.76 9.48 -5.92
CA HIS A 198 -4.65 8.81 -5.23
C HIS A 198 -4.32 9.30 -3.81
N LEU A 199 -4.65 8.46 -2.82
CA LEU A 199 -4.32 8.60 -1.40
C LEU A 199 -3.08 7.74 -1.13
N HIS A 200 -1.93 8.38 -0.92
CA HIS A 200 -0.65 7.70 -0.75
C HIS A 200 -0.20 7.72 0.71
N MET A 201 -0.40 6.62 1.43
CA MET A 201 0.17 6.44 2.75
C MET A 201 1.71 6.46 2.66
N LEU A 202 2.37 7.06 3.65
CA LEU A 202 3.81 6.95 3.88
C LEU A 202 3.94 6.91 5.39
N SER A 203 4.38 5.78 5.94
CA SER A 203 4.65 5.75 7.37
C SER A 203 5.94 6.55 7.62
N ARG A 204 5.84 7.53 8.51
CA ARG A 204 7.04 8.14 9.12
C ARG A 204 7.90 7.08 9.79
#